data_AF-A0A7X9E1B2-F1
#
_entry.id   AF-A0A7X9E1B2-F1
#
_cell.length_a   1.000
_cell.length_b   1.000
_cell.length_c   1.000
_cell.angle_alpha   90.00
_cell.angle_beta   90.00
_cell.angle_gamma   90.00
#
_symmetry.space_group_name_H-M   'P 1'
#
loop_
_entity.id
_entity.type
_entity.pdbx_description
1 polymer ?
#
loop_
_entity_poly.entity_id
_entity_poly.type
_entity_poly.pdbx_seq_one_letter_code
_entity_poly.pdbx_strand_id
1 'polypeptide(L)' 'MLKRLPVLLLLFTSIIFSQQLKSPEEFLGYKVGADYKIADYETIQKYFKHLSEFSKQIIYQEIGK' A
#
# COMPACT_ATOMS: atom_id res chain seq x y z
N MET A 1 10.55 -23.61 -29.88
CA MET A 1 9.83 -22.54 -29.16
C MET A 1 9.87 -22.67 -27.62
N LEU A 2 10.21 -23.84 -27.05
CA LEU A 2 10.15 -24.08 -25.58
C LEU A 2 11.27 -23.41 -24.74
N LYS A 3 12.41 -23.03 -25.35
CA LYS A 3 13.57 -22.45 -24.63
C LYS A 3 13.36 -21.03 -24.10
N ARG A 4 12.30 -20.32 -24.55
CA ARG A 4 11.97 -18.96 -24.09
C ARG A 4 10.93 -18.94 -22.95
N LEU A 5 10.34 -20.10 -22.63
CA LEU A 5 9.36 -20.26 -21.56
C LEU A 5 9.87 -19.82 -20.16
N PRO A 6 11.12 -20.12 -19.73
CA PRO A 6 11.59 -19.69 -18.41
C PRO A 6 11.77 -18.16 -18.33
N VAL A 7 12.16 -17.51 -19.43
CA VAL A 7 12.31 -16.04 -19.48
C VAL A 7 10.95 -15.35 -19.39
N LEU A 8 9.92 -15.90 -20.04
CA LEU A 8 8.56 -15.38 -19.97
C LEU A 8 7.97 -15.53 -18.56
N LEU A 9 8.23 -16.67 -17.89
CA LEU A 9 7.81 -16.91 -16.51
C LEU A 9 8.46 -15.92 -15.54
N LEU A 10 9.73 -15.59 -15.75
CA LEU A 10 10.50 -14.66 -14.91
C LEU A 10 10.06 -13.19 -15.07
N LEU A 11 9.48 -12.83 -16.22
CA LEU A 11 8.89 -11.50 -16.43
C LEU A 11 7.50 -11.37 -15.79
N PHE A 12 6.77 -12.48 -15.64
CA PHE A 12 5.44 -12.49 -15.03
C PHE A 12 5.49 -12.31 -13.51
N THR A 13 6.54 -12.79 -12.82
CA THR A 13 6.66 -12.64 -11.37
C THR A 13 6.85 -11.19 -10.93
N SER A 14 7.47 -10.35 -11.76
CA SER A 14 7.70 -8.93 -11.49
C SER A 14 6.39 -8.13 -11.33
N ILE A 15 5.32 -8.55 -11.99
CA ILE A 15 4.01 -7.86 -11.96
C ILE A 15 3.28 -8.12 -10.64
N ILE A 16 3.50 -9.29 -10.04
CA ILE A 16 2.84 -9.70 -8.79
C ILE A 16 3.37 -8.90 -7.59
N PHE A 17 4.65 -8.52 -7.59
CA PHE A 17 5.27 -7.72 -6.52
C PHE A 17 4.94 -6.22 -6.58
N SER A 18 4.16 -5.76 -7.57
CA SER A 18 3.81 -4.34 -7.77
C SER A 18 2.55 -3.89 -6.99
N GLN A 19 2.03 -4.73 -6.10
CA GLN A 19 0.89 -4.41 -5.24
C GLN A 19 1.42 -4.46 -3.80
N GLN A 20 1.16 -3.48 -2.95
CA GLN A 20 -0.19 -3.33 -2.42
C GLN A 20 -0.39 -1.94 -1.82
N LEU A 21 -1.25 -1.17 -2.48
CA LEU A 21 -2.12 -0.25 -1.75
C LEU A 21 -2.88 -1.07 -0.71
N LYS A 22 -2.76 -0.70 0.57
CA LYS A 22 -3.44 -1.41 1.66
C LYS A 22 -4.74 -0.71 1.94
N SER A 23 -5.79 -1.50 2.13
CA SER A 23 -7.02 -0.99 2.75
C SER A 23 -6.73 -0.46 4.16
N PRO A 24 -7.60 0.39 4.72
CA PRO A 24 -7.41 0.90 6.08
C PRO A 24 -7.25 -0.23 7.10
N GLU A 25 -8.03 -1.30 6.98
CA GLU A 25 -8.04 -2.41 7.94
C GLU A 25 -6.76 -3.26 7.86
N GLU A 26 -6.23 -3.48 6.65
CA GLU A 26 -4.94 -4.16 6.45
C GLU A 26 -3.75 -3.34 6.96
N PHE A 27 -3.84 -2.02 6.90
CA PHE A 27 -2.79 -1.13 7.41
C PHE A 27 -2.85 -0.99 8.93
N LEU A 28 -4.06 -0.80 9.47
CA LEU A 28 -4.31 -0.56 10.90
C LEU A 28 -4.31 -1.86 11.73
N GLY A 29 -4.58 -3.00 11.11
CA GLY A 29 -4.69 -4.30 11.79
C GLY A 29 -6.02 -4.48 12.55
N TYR A 30 -7.00 -3.61 12.32
CA TYR A 30 -8.34 -3.68 12.90
C TYR A 30 -9.35 -2.97 12.01
N LYS A 31 -10.63 -3.33 12.16
CA LYS A 31 -11.74 -2.67 11.49
C LYS A 31 -11.88 -1.22 11.94
N VAL A 32 -12.02 -0.29 10.99
CA VAL A 32 -12.25 1.12 11.30
C VAL A 32 -13.58 1.28 12.04
N GLY A 33 -13.55 1.99 13.18
CA GLY A 33 -14.72 2.19 14.03
C GLY A 33 -15.05 1.00 14.95
N ALA A 34 -14.18 0.00 15.05
CA ALA A 34 -14.32 -1.04 16.07
C ALA A 34 -14.18 -0.45 17.48
N ASP A 35 -14.84 -1.08 18.45
CA ASP A 35 -14.86 -0.63 19.84
C ASP A 35 -13.44 -0.47 20.40
N TYR A 36 -13.17 0.70 20.98
CA TYR A 36 -11.87 1.08 21.55
C TYR A 36 -10.69 1.01 20.54
N LYS A 37 -10.96 1.08 19.24
CA LYS A 37 -9.93 1.13 18.19
C LYS A 37 -9.92 2.47 17.48
N ILE A 38 -8.93 3.30 17.82
CA ILE A 38 -8.70 4.61 17.22
C ILE A 38 -7.22 4.70 16.87
N ALA A 39 -6.93 5.06 15.62
CA ALA A 39 -5.57 5.31 15.18
C ALA A 39 -5.11 6.67 15.72
N ASP A 40 -3.91 6.72 16.30
CA ASP A 40 -3.31 7.99 16.68
C ASP A 40 -2.91 8.83 15.45
N TYR A 41 -2.57 10.09 15.71
CA TYR A 41 -2.21 11.04 14.66
C TYR A 41 -1.04 10.55 13.80
N GLU A 42 0.02 10.03 14.43
CA GLU A 42 1.21 9.53 13.74
C GLU A 42 0.87 8.36 12.81
N THR A 43 0.03 7.44 13.28
CA THR A 43 -0.44 6.28 12.52
C THR A 43 -1.25 6.71 11.30
N ILE A 44 -2.15 7.70 11.44
CA ILE A 44 -2.93 8.23 10.33
C ILE A 44 -2.05 8.97 9.32
N GLN A 45 -1.07 9.76 9.78
CA GLN A 45 -0.11 10.39 8.88
C GLN A 45 0.67 9.37 8.06
N LYS A 46 1.14 8.29 8.71
CA LYS A 46 1.81 7.17 8.02
C LYS A 46 0.89 6.52 6.99
N TYR A 47 -0.40 6.35 7.31
CA TYR A 47 -1.36 5.80 6.35
C TYR A 47 -1.59 6.73 5.16
N PHE A 48 -1.74 8.04 5.37
CA PHE A 48 -1.89 9.00 4.26
C PHE A 48 -0.65 9.08 3.38
N LYS A 49 0.53 8.99 3.99
CA LYS A 49 1.78 8.88 3.22
C LYS A 49 1.79 7.61 2.37
N HIS A 50 1.46 6.45 2.95
CA HIS A 50 1.29 5.19 2.21
C HIS A 50 0.32 5.35 1.04
N LEU A 51 -0.84 5.95 1.26
CA LEU A 51 -1.82 6.19 0.21
C LEU A 51 -1.22 7.03 -0.94
N SER A 52 -0.46 8.08 -0.64
CA SER A 52 0.18 8.92 -1.68
C SER A 52 1.30 8.21 -2.44
N GLU A 53 1.99 7.25 -1.82
CA GLU A 53 3.06 6.47 -2.45
C GLU A 53 2.48 5.46 -3.47
N PHE A 54 1.30 4.91 -3.18
CA PHE A 54 0.69 3.84 -3.98
C PHE A 54 -0.56 4.27 -4.79
N SER A 55 -1.03 5.51 -4.65
CA SER A 55 -2.16 6.06 -5.41
C SER A 55 -1.80 7.35 -6.13
N LYS A 56 -2.11 7.40 -7.44
CA LYS A 56 -1.97 8.61 -8.26
C LYS A 56 -3.03 9.67 -7.98
N GLN A 57 -4.03 9.36 -7.14
CA GLN A 57 -5.16 10.24 -6.85
C GLN A 57 -4.94 11.11 -5.61
N ILE A 58 -3.84 10.91 -4.88
CA ILE A 58 -3.62 11.52 -3.57
C ILE A 58 -2.29 12.28 -3.59
N ILE A 59 -2.33 13.52 -3.10
CA ILE A 59 -1.14 14.34 -2.87
C ILE A 59 -0.97 14.46 -1.36
N TYR A 60 0.17 14.03 -0.84
CA TYR A 60 0.56 14.21 0.56
C TYR A 60 1.61 15.32 0.66
N GLN A 61 1.37 16.31 1.51
CA GLN A 61 2.29 17.43 1.75
C GLN A 61 2.47 17.62 3.25
N GLU A 62 3.73 17.65 3.68
CA GLU A 62 4.12 17.99 5.05
C GLU A 62 4.14 19.52 5.18
N ILE A 63 3.41 20.06 6.17
CA ILE A 63 3.33 21.49 6.44
C ILE A 63 3.86 21.78 7.85
N GLY A 64 4.93 22.58 7.94
CA GLY A 64 5.62 22.87 9.20
C GLY A 64 6.49 21.72 9.72
N LYS A 65 7.48 22.04 10.54
CA LYS A 65 8.29 21.09 11.32
C LYS A 65 8.29 21.50 12.78
#